data_AF-A0A8H4NCU2-F1
#
_entry.id   AF-A0A8H4NCU2-F1
#
_cell.length_a   1.000
_cell.length_b   1.000
_cell.length_c   1.000
_cell.angle_alpha   90.00
_cell.angle_beta   90.00
_cell.angle_gamma   90.00
#
_symmetry.space_group_name_H-M   'P 1'
#
loop_
_entity.id
_entity.type
_entity.pdbx_description
1 polymer ?
#
loop_
_entity_poly.entity_id
_entity_poly.type
_entity_poly.pdbx_seq_one_letter_code
_entity_poly.pdbx_strand_id
1 'polypeptide(L)'
;MPLQKFELITRYFRTFDHTKLDVSDERDLPKTFQAAEEWSEYIQRVSIELYLPGTNLTVDECMVPFTGRSKETTLVKGKPTPEGFKIWVIAQQGYFLQWLWHVKASPVMPVTVKLEVPMPYGKKGKLQTEIPLSNTQSVVVHLLQRLSTATYHVFTDNLFSSPQLFRLLRQLGYRATGTARPNCGINTVMKQIKETGKLPDGKPLLYNKVAAPLNRTPKERKLPTKKGTKAEAQRLKEVFNGDQAKIIPIPSVAAQYNDEMNHVDRGDQIRSYTSYQHRFRRSP
;
A
#
# COMPACT_ATOMS: atom_id res chain seq x y z
N MET A 1 -30.88 5.82 -26.15
CA MET A 1 -31.47 4.49 -25.88
C MET A 1 -32.71 4.69 -25.02
N PRO A 2 -33.85 4.00 -25.27
CA PRO A 2 -35.02 4.08 -24.39
C PRO A 2 -34.73 3.60 -22.97
N LEU A 3 -35.32 4.24 -21.95
CA LEU A 3 -35.07 3.94 -20.53
C LEU A 3 -35.31 2.46 -20.19
N GLN A 4 -36.44 1.91 -20.61
CA GLN A 4 -36.79 0.51 -20.37
C GLN A 4 -35.74 -0.45 -20.95
N LYS A 5 -35.20 -0.15 -22.14
CA LYS A 5 -34.14 -0.94 -22.76
C LYS A 5 -32.84 -0.84 -21.95
N PHE A 6 -32.50 0.34 -21.47
CA PHE A 6 -31.32 0.56 -20.62
C PHE A 6 -31.41 -0.22 -19.29
N GLU A 7 -32.56 -0.17 -18.62
CA GLU A 7 -32.79 -0.88 -17.36
C GLU A 7 -32.75 -2.40 -17.54
N LEU A 8 -33.38 -2.93 -18.60
CA LEU A 8 -33.35 -4.35 -18.94
C LEU A 8 -31.92 -4.82 -19.21
N ILE A 9 -31.18 -4.11 -20.07
CA ILE A 9 -29.77 -4.45 -20.36
C ILE A 9 -28.98 -4.47 -19.05
N THR A 10 -29.11 -3.45 -18.21
CA THR A 10 -28.34 -3.34 -16.97
C THR A 10 -28.63 -4.45 -15.97
N ARG A 11 -29.88 -4.96 -15.92
CA ARG A 11 -30.28 -6.06 -15.06
C ARG A 11 -29.70 -7.41 -15.50
N TYR A 12 -29.61 -7.65 -16.82
CA TYR A 12 -29.18 -8.93 -17.37
C TYR A 12 -27.72 -8.93 -17.84
N PHE A 13 -27.02 -7.80 -17.77
CA PHE A 13 -25.62 -7.69 -18.15
C PHE A 13 -24.74 -8.57 -17.24
N ARG A 14 -24.07 -9.56 -17.86
CA ARG A 14 -23.09 -10.43 -17.21
C ARG A 14 -21.76 -10.28 -17.94
N THR A 15 -20.70 -10.11 -17.18
CA THR A 15 -19.32 -9.97 -17.69
C THR A 15 -18.57 -11.30 -17.72
N PHE A 16 -19.23 -12.40 -17.37
CA PHE A 16 -18.63 -13.71 -17.18
C PHE A 16 -19.58 -14.81 -17.65
N ASP A 17 -19.03 -15.97 -17.97
CA ASP A 17 -19.80 -17.18 -18.25
C ASP A 17 -20.25 -17.85 -16.94
N HIS A 18 -21.52 -17.63 -16.61
CA HIS A 18 -22.14 -18.20 -15.40
C HIS A 18 -22.15 -19.73 -15.34
N THR A 19 -21.97 -20.42 -16.47
CA THR A 19 -21.90 -21.89 -16.51
C THR A 19 -20.55 -22.43 -16.05
N LYS A 20 -19.51 -21.59 -16.07
CA LYS A 20 -18.13 -21.92 -15.68
C LYS A 20 -17.77 -21.53 -14.24
N LEU A 21 -18.68 -20.84 -13.54
CA LEU A 21 -18.48 -20.52 -12.12
C LEU A 21 -18.73 -21.77 -11.29
N ASP A 22 -17.66 -22.47 -10.94
CA ASP A 22 -17.74 -23.59 -10.02
C ASP A 22 -17.99 -23.07 -8.60
N VAL A 23 -19.20 -23.30 -8.11
CA VAL A 23 -19.63 -22.91 -6.76
C VAL A 23 -19.02 -23.81 -5.69
N SER A 24 -18.40 -24.93 -6.08
CA SER A 24 -17.81 -25.92 -5.17
C SER A 24 -16.32 -25.72 -4.92
N ASP A 25 -15.64 -24.92 -5.75
CA ASP A 25 -14.21 -24.64 -5.62
C ASP A 25 -13.95 -23.19 -5.14
N GLU A 26 -14.21 -22.95 -3.86
CA GLU A 26 -13.85 -21.68 -3.18
C GLU A 26 -12.36 -21.62 -2.78
N ARG A 27 -11.54 -22.61 -3.18
CA ARG A 27 -10.18 -22.79 -2.66
C ARG A 27 -9.18 -21.71 -3.08
N ASP A 28 -9.41 -21.02 -4.19
CA ASP A 28 -8.48 -19.98 -4.67
C ASP A 28 -9.05 -18.57 -4.57
N LEU A 29 -10.34 -18.38 -4.89
CA LEU A 29 -10.96 -17.06 -4.91
C LEU A 29 -12.49 -17.16 -4.67
N PRO A 30 -13.12 -16.28 -3.85
CA PRO A 30 -14.57 -16.26 -3.68
C PRO A 30 -15.35 -16.03 -4.99
N LYS A 31 -16.55 -16.61 -5.12
CA LYS A 31 -17.44 -16.49 -6.29
C LYS A 31 -17.60 -15.04 -6.80
N THR A 32 -17.73 -14.08 -5.87
CA THR A 32 -17.87 -12.65 -6.17
C THR A 32 -16.71 -12.12 -7.02
N PHE A 33 -15.49 -12.57 -6.72
CA PHE A 33 -14.29 -12.13 -7.41
C PHE A 33 -14.00 -13.00 -8.64
N GLN A 34 -14.29 -14.31 -8.62
CA GLN A 34 -14.20 -15.16 -9.82
C GLN A 34 -15.01 -14.57 -11.00
N ALA A 35 -16.21 -14.05 -10.72
CA ALA A 35 -17.08 -13.40 -11.69
C ALA A 35 -16.47 -12.12 -12.33
N ALA A 36 -15.46 -11.53 -11.69
CA ALA A 36 -14.76 -10.34 -12.16
C ALA A 36 -13.32 -10.64 -12.63
N GLU A 37 -12.81 -11.86 -12.39
CA GLU A 37 -11.38 -12.14 -12.51
C GLU A 37 -10.89 -12.06 -13.95
N GLU A 38 -11.61 -12.65 -14.91
CA GLU A 38 -11.23 -12.62 -16.32
C GLU A 38 -11.03 -11.17 -16.84
N TRP A 39 -11.96 -10.28 -16.51
CA TRP A 39 -11.84 -8.86 -16.84
C TRP A 39 -10.75 -8.17 -16.03
N SER A 40 -10.61 -8.52 -14.75
CA SER A 40 -9.55 -8.00 -13.87
C SER A 40 -8.16 -8.31 -14.44
N GLU A 41 -7.90 -9.57 -14.81
CA GLU A 41 -6.64 -10.00 -15.43
C GLU A 41 -6.42 -9.32 -16.78
N TYR A 42 -7.45 -9.26 -17.62
CA TYR A 42 -7.36 -8.59 -18.92
C TYR A 42 -6.97 -7.12 -18.77
N ILE A 43 -7.65 -6.37 -17.88
CA ILE A 43 -7.37 -4.95 -17.68
C ILE A 43 -5.96 -4.78 -17.10
N GLN A 44 -5.55 -5.59 -16.12
CA GLN A 44 -4.20 -5.52 -15.55
C GLN A 44 -3.11 -5.79 -16.60
N ARG A 45 -3.31 -6.79 -17.47
CA ARG A 45 -2.40 -7.10 -18.58
C ARG A 45 -2.29 -5.92 -19.54
N VAL A 46 -3.42 -5.39 -19.99
CA VAL A 46 -3.44 -4.24 -20.89
C VAL A 46 -2.85 -2.99 -20.21
N SER A 47 -3.06 -2.81 -18.90
CA SER A 47 -2.50 -1.67 -18.16
C SER A 47 -0.98 -1.62 -18.22
N ILE A 48 -0.31 -2.77 -18.06
CA ILE A 48 1.16 -2.83 -18.11
C ILE A 48 1.71 -2.84 -19.55
N GLU A 49 0.89 -3.15 -20.55
CA GLU A 49 1.25 -3.03 -21.97
C GLU A 49 1.16 -1.57 -22.46
N LEU A 50 0.16 -0.82 -22.00
CA LEU A 50 -0.09 0.56 -22.42
C LEU A 50 0.76 1.59 -21.68
N TYR A 51 1.30 1.24 -20.52
CA TYR A 51 2.04 2.16 -19.68
C TYR A 51 3.33 1.52 -19.18
N LEU A 52 4.45 2.10 -19.60
CA LEU A 52 5.77 1.77 -19.07
C LEU A 52 5.99 2.60 -17.79
N PRO A 53 5.92 1.98 -16.59
CA PRO A 53 6.14 2.73 -15.37
C PRO A 53 7.61 3.15 -15.24
N GLY A 54 7.82 4.21 -14.48
CA GLY A 54 9.14 4.60 -14.01
C GLY A 54 9.57 3.73 -12.84
N THR A 55 10.63 4.15 -12.14
CA THR A 55 11.16 3.37 -11.02
C THR A 55 10.33 3.50 -9.74
N ASN A 56 9.63 4.63 -9.54
CA ASN A 56 8.97 4.93 -8.26
C ASN A 56 7.52 4.47 -8.29
N LEU A 57 7.23 3.44 -7.50
CA LEU A 57 5.92 2.81 -7.44
C LEU A 57 5.36 2.86 -6.04
N THR A 58 4.04 2.83 -5.90
CA THR A 58 3.39 2.80 -4.59
C THR A 58 2.49 1.59 -4.49
N VAL A 59 2.58 0.89 -3.37
CA VAL A 59 1.60 -0.14 -2.99
C VAL A 59 0.75 0.38 -1.84
N ASP A 60 -0.56 0.39 -2.04
CA ASP A 60 -1.54 0.81 -1.05
C ASP A 60 -2.88 0.09 -1.25
N GLU A 61 -3.84 0.33 -0.36
CA GLU A 61 -5.22 -0.08 -0.57
C GLU A 61 -6.05 0.91 -1.37
N CYS A 62 -6.97 0.36 -2.17
CA CYS A 62 -8.06 1.07 -2.80
C CYS A 62 -9.40 0.44 -2.39
N MET A 63 -10.45 1.26 -2.35
CA MET A 63 -11.82 0.83 -2.07
C MET A 63 -12.69 0.94 -3.32
N VAL A 64 -13.45 -0.12 -3.61
CA VAL A 64 -14.54 -0.10 -4.59
C VAL A 64 -15.87 -0.03 -3.83
N PRO A 65 -16.59 1.12 -3.87
CA PRO A 65 -17.83 1.31 -3.11
C PRO A 65 -18.88 0.23 -3.41
N PHE A 66 -19.35 -0.47 -2.36
CA PHE A 66 -20.43 -1.44 -2.48
C PHE A 66 -21.08 -1.70 -1.12
N THR A 67 -22.40 -1.51 -1.03
CA THR A 67 -23.21 -1.70 0.19
C THR A 67 -24.24 -2.82 0.04
N GLY A 68 -24.12 -3.63 -1.01
CA GLY A 68 -24.97 -4.80 -1.22
C GLY A 68 -24.58 -5.97 -0.31
N ARG A 69 -25.38 -7.05 -0.35
CA ARG A 69 -25.12 -8.26 0.43
C ARG A 69 -23.97 -9.06 -0.20
N SER A 70 -22.76 -8.93 0.34
CA SER A 70 -21.59 -9.76 0.02
C SER A 70 -20.77 -10.00 1.29
N LYS A 71 -20.15 -11.18 1.40
CA LYS A 71 -19.29 -11.52 2.54
C LYS A 71 -17.89 -10.89 2.42
N GLU A 72 -17.50 -10.56 1.19
CA GLU A 72 -16.18 -10.05 0.79
C GLU A 72 -16.02 -8.55 1.02
N THR A 73 -17.10 -7.80 1.30
CA THR A 73 -17.02 -6.38 1.63
C THR A 73 -16.28 -6.15 2.94
N THR A 74 -15.50 -5.08 3.00
CA THR A 74 -14.71 -4.69 4.18
C THR A 74 -15.07 -3.27 4.58
N LEU A 75 -15.12 -3.03 5.90
CA LEU A 75 -15.29 -1.70 6.46
C LEU A 75 -13.91 -1.12 6.85
N VAL A 76 -13.48 -0.08 6.14
CA VAL A 76 -12.25 0.67 6.42
C VAL A 76 -12.61 2.05 6.95
N LYS A 77 -12.45 2.23 8.27
CA LYS A 77 -12.74 3.52 8.92
C LYS A 77 -11.78 4.60 8.42
N GLY A 78 -12.29 5.80 8.16
CA GLY A 78 -11.49 6.97 7.82
C GLY A 78 -11.27 7.22 6.32
N LYS A 79 -11.66 6.29 5.43
CA LYS A 79 -11.72 6.54 3.99
C LYS A 79 -13.07 7.22 3.64
N PRO A 80 -13.13 8.06 2.58
CA PRO A 80 -14.37 8.71 2.15
C PRO A 80 -15.50 7.72 1.85
N THR A 81 -15.15 6.58 1.28
CA THR A 81 -16.05 5.43 1.14
C THR A 81 -15.58 4.32 2.09
N PRO A 82 -16.19 4.19 3.27
CA PRO A 82 -15.71 3.26 4.28
C PRO A 82 -16.10 1.81 4.00
N GLU A 83 -17.17 1.54 3.24
CA GLU A 83 -17.67 0.19 2.99
C GLU A 83 -17.60 -0.17 1.49
N GLY A 84 -17.04 -1.33 1.20
CA GLY A 84 -16.93 -1.83 -0.17
C GLY A 84 -15.94 -2.98 -0.31
N PHE A 85 -15.56 -3.29 -1.56
CA PHE A 85 -14.49 -4.25 -1.81
C PHE A 85 -13.14 -3.57 -1.60
N LYS A 86 -12.32 -4.15 -0.72
CA LYS A 86 -10.94 -3.73 -0.54
C LYS A 86 -10.08 -4.41 -1.60
N ILE A 87 -9.21 -3.65 -2.26
CA ILE A 87 -8.23 -4.16 -3.22
C ILE A 87 -6.85 -3.62 -2.86
N TRP A 88 -5.83 -4.42 -3.11
CA TRP A 88 -4.43 -4.01 -2.98
C TRP A 88 -3.92 -3.61 -4.35
N VAL A 89 -3.33 -2.43 -4.47
CA VAL A 89 -2.99 -1.85 -5.78
C VAL A 89 -1.52 -1.45 -5.80
N ILE A 90 -0.85 -1.72 -6.92
CA ILE A 90 0.42 -1.07 -7.27
C ILE A 90 0.17 -0.03 -8.37
N ALA A 91 0.59 1.21 -8.11
CA ALA A 91 0.27 2.35 -8.97
C ALA A 91 1.44 3.33 -9.13
N GLN A 92 1.39 4.09 -10.22
CA GLN A 92 2.27 5.22 -10.47
C GLN A 92 1.44 6.43 -10.93
N GLN A 93 1.59 7.58 -10.26
CA GLN A 93 0.95 8.84 -10.67
C GLN A 93 -0.58 8.75 -10.90
N GLY A 94 -1.30 7.94 -10.11
CA GLY A 94 -2.74 7.73 -10.27
C GLY A 94 -3.13 6.64 -11.27
N TYR A 95 -2.18 6.11 -12.04
CA TYR A 95 -2.39 4.99 -12.94
C TYR A 95 -2.20 3.66 -12.23
N PHE A 96 -3.22 2.79 -12.26
CA PHE A 96 -3.19 1.49 -11.61
C PHE A 96 -2.59 0.46 -12.55
N LEU A 97 -1.43 -0.09 -12.17
CA LEU A 97 -0.71 -1.07 -12.98
C LEU A 97 -1.32 -2.45 -12.79
N GLN A 98 -1.39 -2.89 -11.52
CA GLN A 98 -1.87 -4.21 -11.13
C GLN A 98 -2.54 -4.16 -9.76
N TRP A 99 -3.34 -5.17 -9.45
CA TRP A 99 -4.02 -5.28 -8.18
C TRP A 99 -4.31 -6.74 -7.78
N LEU A 100 -4.65 -6.92 -6.50
CA LEU A 100 -5.11 -8.17 -5.91
C LEU A 100 -6.36 -7.92 -5.08
N TRP A 101 -7.32 -8.85 -5.14
CA TRP A 101 -8.48 -8.82 -4.26
C TRP A 101 -8.08 -9.06 -2.80
N HIS A 102 -8.68 -8.32 -1.88
CA HIS A 102 -8.56 -8.64 -0.47
C HIS A 102 -9.55 -9.74 -0.09
N VAL A 103 -9.02 -10.90 0.32
CA VAL A 103 -9.81 -12.02 0.86
C VAL A 103 -9.54 -12.14 2.37
N LYS A 104 -10.59 -11.99 3.20
CA LYS A 104 -10.48 -11.96 4.67
C LYS A 104 -9.89 -13.24 5.27
N ALA A 105 -10.17 -14.39 4.66
CA ALA A 105 -9.62 -15.68 5.02
C ALA A 105 -8.88 -16.26 3.81
N SER A 106 -7.88 -15.51 3.32
CA SER A 106 -7.12 -15.92 2.14
C SER A 106 -6.36 -17.23 2.41
N PRO A 107 -6.52 -18.26 1.56
CA PRO A 107 -5.69 -19.46 1.59
C PRO A 107 -4.30 -19.22 0.99
N VAL A 108 -4.05 -18.03 0.43
CA VAL A 108 -2.74 -17.64 -0.11
C VAL A 108 -1.70 -17.75 0.99
N MET A 109 -0.82 -18.73 0.82
CA MET A 109 0.33 -18.95 1.67
C MET A 109 1.21 -17.69 1.63
N PRO A 110 1.69 -17.20 2.78
CA PRO A 110 2.64 -16.11 2.78
C PRO A 110 3.85 -16.47 1.93
N VAL A 111 4.35 -15.50 1.18
CA VAL A 111 5.52 -15.68 0.32
C VAL A 111 6.71 -15.98 1.22
N THR A 112 7.18 -17.23 1.17
CA THR A 112 8.41 -17.66 1.80
C THR A 112 9.52 -17.64 0.78
N VAL A 113 10.45 -16.70 0.91
CA VAL A 113 11.64 -16.66 0.05
C VAL A 113 12.80 -17.29 0.80
N LYS A 114 13.42 -18.29 0.15
CA LYS A 114 14.65 -18.92 0.63
C LYS A 114 15.80 -17.93 0.51
N LEU A 115 16.55 -17.80 1.60
CA LEU A 115 17.75 -16.99 1.71
C LEU A 115 18.89 -17.70 0.98
N GLU A 116 19.50 -17.03 0.00
CA GLU A 116 20.71 -17.51 -0.69
C GLU A 116 21.90 -17.64 0.26
N VAL A 117 21.94 -16.80 1.30
CA VAL A 117 22.96 -16.84 2.35
C VAL A 117 22.27 -16.97 3.71
N PRO A 118 22.45 -18.09 4.44
CA PRO A 118 21.84 -18.27 5.75
C PRO A 118 22.38 -17.24 6.75
N MET A 119 21.48 -16.51 7.43
CA MET A 119 21.88 -15.51 8.42
C MET A 119 21.73 -16.05 9.85
N PRO A 120 22.69 -15.80 10.77
CA PRO A 120 22.53 -16.19 12.16
C PRO A 120 21.36 -15.44 12.81
N TYR A 121 20.44 -16.16 13.45
CA TYR A 121 19.30 -15.58 14.16
C TYR A 121 19.10 -16.22 15.55
N GLY A 122 18.72 -15.37 16.52
CA GLY A 122 18.46 -15.74 17.91
C GLY A 122 19.72 -16.00 18.75
N LYS A 123 19.56 -16.14 20.07
CA LYS A 123 20.66 -16.33 21.04
C LYS A 123 21.44 -17.65 20.89
N LYS A 124 21.00 -18.56 20.01
CA LYS A 124 21.59 -19.90 19.82
C LYS A 124 22.20 -20.13 18.42
N GLY A 125 22.41 -19.08 17.63
CA GLY A 125 23.11 -19.22 16.34
C GLY A 125 22.39 -20.08 15.30
N LYS A 126 21.06 -20.18 15.36
CA LYS A 126 20.30 -20.92 14.33
C LYS A 126 20.41 -20.17 13.00
N LEU A 127 20.71 -20.89 11.93
CA LEU A 127 20.75 -20.32 10.58
C LEU A 127 19.32 -20.08 10.11
N GLN A 128 18.98 -18.83 9.82
CA GLN A 128 17.75 -18.47 9.16
C GLN A 128 17.94 -18.68 7.67
N THR A 129 17.16 -19.58 7.09
CA THR A 129 17.15 -19.90 5.65
C THR A 129 15.95 -19.29 4.93
N GLU A 130 15.01 -18.67 5.64
CA GLU A 130 13.78 -18.11 5.08
C GLU A 130 13.39 -16.81 5.79
N ILE A 131 12.88 -15.83 5.03
CA ILE A 131 12.24 -14.62 5.59
C ILE A 131 10.73 -14.85 5.59
N PRO A 132 10.11 -15.20 6.74
CA PRO A 132 8.66 -15.32 6.80
C PRO A 132 8.03 -13.92 6.73
N LEU A 133 7.12 -13.74 5.77
CA LEU A 133 6.27 -12.56 5.67
C LEU A 133 4.86 -12.86 6.17
N SER A 134 4.12 -11.83 6.57
CA SER A 134 2.67 -11.96 6.72
C SER A 134 1.99 -11.95 5.35
N ASN A 135 0.73 -12.41 5.27
CA ASN A 135 -0.05 -12.34 4.03
C ASN A 135 -0.11 -10.92 3.48
N THR A 136 -0.32 -9.92 4.35
CA THR A 136 -0.34 -8.51 3.96
C THR A 136 0.99 -8.04 3.39
N GLN A 137 2.13 -8.43 3.97
CA GLN A 137 3.45 -8.03 3.48
C GLN A 137 3.79 -8.71 2.14
N SER A 138 3.33 -9.95 1.98
CA SER A 138 3.54 -10.76 0.77
C SER A 138 2.89 -10.14 -0.47
N VAL A 139 1.80 -9.38 -0.30
CA VAL A 139 1.14 -8.62 -1.37
C VAL A 139 2.12 -7.70 -2.11
N VAL A 140 3.00 -7.01 -1.39
CA VAL A 140 3.98 -6.08 -2.00
C VAL A 140 4.92 -6.83 -2.93
N VAL A 141 5.44 -7.97 -2.49
CA VAL A 141 6.35 -8.80 -3.28
C VAL A 141 5.64 -9.37 -4.50
N HIS A 142 4.43 -9.89 -4.32
CA HIS A 142 3.64 -10.48 -5.40
C HIS A 142 3.28 -9.46 -6.48
N LEU A 143 2.86 -8.25 -6.09
CA LEU A 143 2.57 -7.18 -7.04
C LEU A 143 3.83 -6.74 -7.81
N LEU A 144 4.99 -6.67 -7.16
CA LEU A 144 6.25 -6.31 -7.84
C LEU A 144 6.72 -7.40 -8.80
N GLN A 145 6.60 -8.68 -8.43
CA GLN A 145 7.02 -9.82 -9.27
C GLN A 145 6.17 -9.99 -10.53
N ARG A 146 4.96 -9.43 -10.56
CA ARG A 146 4.08 -9.43 -11.72
C ARG A 146 4.38 -8.29 -12.71
N LEU A 147 5.31 -7.40 -12.40
CA LEU A 147 5.80 -6.36 -13.31
C LEU A 147 7.05 -6.84 -14.08
N SER A 148 7.42 -6.11 -15.12
CA SER A 148 8.67 -6.35 -15.85
C SER A 148 9.88 -6.28 -14.92
N THR A 149 10.91 -7.09 -15.16
CA THR A 149 12.13 -7.06 -14.35
C THR A 149 12.83 -5.70 -14.45
N ALA A 150 12.79 -4.95 -13.37
CA ALA A 150 13.49 -3.66 -13.24
C ALA A 150 13.78 -3.34 -11.77
N THR A 151 14.70 -2.40 -11.54
CA THR A 151 15.03 -1.91 -10.19
C THR A 151 14.00 -0.86 -9.75
N TYR A 152 12.87 -1.32 -9.22
CA TYR A 152 11.84 -0.44 -8.67
C TYR A 152 12.20 0.07 -7.26
N HIS A 153 11.73 1.28 -6.94
CA HIS A 153 11.66 1.85 -5.62
C HIS A 153 10.20 1.90 -5.18
N VAL A 154 9.82 0.98 -4.30
CA VAL A 154 8.46 0.88 -3.79
C VAL A 154 8.24 1.74 -2.54
N PHE A 155 7.16 2.49 -2.54
CA PHE A 155 6.66 3.28 -1.41
C PHE A 155 5.45 2.56 -0.81
N THR A 156 5.47 2.35 0.51
CA THR A 156 4.40 1.64 1.22
C THR A 156 4.02 2.34 2.51
N ASP A 157 2.79 2.15 2.94
CA ASP A 157 2.31 2.63 4.23
C ASP A 157 2.86 1.77 5.39
N ASN A 158 2.40 2.04 6.60
CA ASN A 158 2.80 1.31 7.80
C ASN A 158 2.13 -0.06 7.97
N LEU A 159 1.09 -0.37 7.19
CA LEU A 159 0.42 -1.67 7.18
C LEU A 159 1.34 -2.73 6.55
N PHE A 160 2.07 -2.35 5.49
CA PHE A 160 3.03 -3.24 4.83
C PHE A 160 4.44 -3.18 5.45
N SER A 161 4.86 -2.02 5.96
CA SER A 161 6.26 -1.80 6.34
C SER A 161 6.73 -2.69 7.49
N SER A 162 7.77 -3.51 7.23
CA SER A 162 8.48 -4.29 8.26
C SER A 162 9.97 -4.45 7.93
N PRO A 163 10.83 -4.66 8.94
CA PRO A 163 12.25 -4.98 8.71
C PRO A 163 12.44 -6.21 7.83
N GLN A 164 11.59 -7.23 7.98
CA GLN A 164 11.63 -8.48 7.22
C GLN A 164 11.34 -8.21 5.75
N LEU A 165 10.25 -7.50 5.45
CA LEU A 165 9.89 -7.12 4.08
C LEU A 165 11.01 -6.32 3.42
N PHE A 166 11.57 -5.32 4.10
CA PHE A 166 12.58 -4.45 3.49
C PHE A 166 13.91 -5.17 3.25
N ARG A 167 14.29 -6.13 4.11
CA ARG A 167 15.44 -7.00 3.84
C ARG A 167 15.21 -7.88 2.62
N LEU A 168 14.00 -8.46 2.50
CA LEU A 168 13.65 -9.29 1.36
C LEU A 168 13.64 -8.48 0.06
N LEU A 169 12.97 -7.32 0.03
CA LEU A 169 12.92 -6.45 -1.14
C LEU A 169 14.34 -6.09 -1.62
N ARG A 170 15.24 -5.81 -0.67
CA ARG A 170 16.64 -5.53 -1.01
C ARG A 170 17.37 -6.73 -1.63
N GLN A 171 17.08 -7.96 -1.17
CA GLN A 171 17.63 -9.18 -1.78
C GLN A 171 17.08 -9.41 -3.19
N LEU A 172 15.81 -9.08 -3.41
CA LEU A 172 15.17 -9.12 -4.73
C LEU A 172 15.59 -7.95 -5.65
N GLY A 173 16.52 -7.09 -5.21
CA GLY A 173 17.01 -5.96 -5.99
C GLY A 173 16.11 -4.70 -5.95
N TYR A 174 15.03 -4.71 -5.18
CA TYR A 174 14.14 -3.57 -5.02
C TYR A 174 14.61 -2.60 -3.93
N ARG A 175 14.33 -1.31 -4.14
CA ARG A 175 14.42 -0.28 -3.10
C ARG A 175 13.05 -0.14 -2.43
N ALA A 176 13.05 0.21 -1.14
CA ALA A 176 11.81 0.38 -0.39
C ALA A 176 11.87 1.60 0.52
N THR A 177 10.75 2.31 0.66
CA THR A 177 10.58 3.37 1.66
C THR A 177 9.17 3.29 2.22
N GLY A 178 9.05 3.36 3.54
CA GLY A 178 7.75 3.29 4.19
C GLY A 178 7.80 3.82 5.61
N THR A 179 6.63 3.94 6.20
CA THR A 179 6.48 4.43 7.57
C THR A 179 6.47 3.28 8.56
N ALA A 180 7.22 3.41 9.64
CA ALA A 180 7.33 2.36 10.65
C ALA A 180 6.35 2.60 11.80
N ARG A 181 5.59 1.57 12.19
CA ARG A 181 4.83 1.61 13.46
C ARG A 181 5.78 1.59 14.65
N PRO A 182 5.43 2.19 15.81
CA PRO A 182 6.27 2.12 17.00
C PRO A 182 6.64 0.68 17.38
N ASN A 183 5.72 -0.27 17.25
CA ASN A 183 5.93 -1.68 17.62
C ASN A 183 6.55 -2.56 16.51
N CYS A 184 7.10 -2.00 15.43
CA CYS A 184 7.64 -2.78 14.29
C CYS A 184 8.98 -3.50 14.55
N GLY A 185 9.48 -3.53 15.80
CA GLY A 185 10.76 -4.17 16.14
C GLY A 185 12.01 -3.32 15.89
N ILE A 186 11.87 -2.11 15.30
CA ILE A 186 12.96 -1.12 15.11
C ILE A 186 13.09 -0.17 16.34
N ASN A 187 12.28 -0.44 17.38
CA ASN A 187 11.76 0.56 18.30
C ASN A 187 12.79 1.23 19.21
N THR A 188 13.56 0.48 19.99
CA THR A 188 14.18 1.05 21.20
C THR A 188 15.07 2.25 20.91
N VAL A 189 15.90 2.14 19.88
CA VAL A 189 16.86 3.18 19.53
C VAL A 189 16.21 4.34 18.75
N MET A 190 15.33 4.03 17.79
CA MET A 190 14.64 5.08 17.01
C MET A 190 13.62 5.86 17.83
N LYS A 191 12.97 5.21 18.80
CA LYS A 191 12.06 5.86 19.74
C LYS A 191 12.82 6.83 20.64
N GLN A 192 13.97 6.40 21.20
CA GLN A 192 14.86 7.28 21.95
C GLN A 192 15.31 8.49 21.13
N ILE A 193 15.71 8.31 19.86
CA ILE A 193 16.08 9.45 19.00
C ILE A 193 14.90 10.38 18.77
N LYS A 194 13.71 9.84 18.49
CA LYS A 194 12.51 10.66 18.25
C LYS A 194 12.15 11.50 19.48
N GLU A 195 12.26 10.92 20.67
CA GLU A 195 11.93 11.58 21.94
C GLU A 195 13.00 12.59 22.38
N THR A 196 14.28 12.23 22.24
CA THR A 196 15.39 13.04 22.76
C THR A 196 16.02 13.98 21.74
N GLY A 197 15.80 13.74 20.44
CA GLY A 197 16.50 14.41 19.34
C GLY A 197 17.99 14.07 19.26
N LYS A 198 18.48 13.11 20.05
CA LYS A 198 19.90 12.76 20.17
C LYS A 198 20.15 11.30 19.78
N LEU A 199 21.25 11.07 19.06
CA LEU A 199 21.76 9.73 18.80
C LEU A 199 22.33 9.15 20.11
N PRO A 200 22.08 7.88 20.43
CA PRO A 200 22.86 7.21 21.46
C PRO A 200 24.33 7.21 21.02
N ASP A 201 25.21 7.77 21.85
CA ASP A 201 26.68 7.88 21.67
C ASP A 201 27.20 8.72 20.49
N GLY A 202 26.38 9.54 19.82
CA GLY A 202 26.87 10.41 18.73
C GLY A 202 27.38 9.67 17.48
N LYS A 203 27.27 8.33 17.44
CA LYS A 203 27.57 7.51 16.26
C LYS A 203 26.33 7.43 15.37
N PRO A 204 26.46 7.55 14.03
CA PRO A 204 25.34 7.34 13.13
C PRO A 204 24.82 5.91 13.31
N LEU A 205 23.51 5.74 13.49
CA LEU A 205 22.90 4.43 13.54
C LEU A 205 22.95 3.77 12.17
N LEU A 206 23.96 2.92 11.99
CA LEU A 206 24.12 2.08 10.82
C LEU A 206 23.41 0.74 11.06
N TYR A 207 22.07 0.73 11.06
CA TYR A 207 21.35 -0.52 10.80
C TYR A 207 21.42 -0.77 9.29
N ASN A 208 22.26 -1.71 8.85
CA ASN A 208 22.42 -2.13 7.44
C ASN A 208 22.36 -0.99 6.41
N LYS A 209 23.33 -0.06 6.45
CA LYS A 209 23.50 1.01 5.43
C LYS A 209 22.22 1.84 5.19
N VAL A 210 21.40 2.08 6.21
CA VAL A 210 20.43 3.19 6.18
C VAL A 210 21.20 4.47 6.50
N ALA A 211 21.90 5.01 5.51
CA ALA A 211 22.26 6.42 5.55
C ALA A 211 20.93 7.16 5.44
N ALA A 212 20.36 7.63 6.56
CA ALA A 212 19.44 8.75 6.48
C ALA A 212 20.28 9.88 5.87
N PRO A 213 20.07 10.28 4.60
CA PRO A 213 20.87 11.36 4.06
C PRO A 213 20.57 12.56 4.97
N LEU A 214 21.60 13.18 5.54
CA LEU A 214 21.47 14.42 6.31
C LEU A 214 20.85 15.55 5.47
N ASN A 215 20.76 15.34 4.16
CA ASN A 215 20.12 16.21 3.21
C ASN A 215 18.70 16.53 3.66
N ARG A 216 18.41 17.82 3.71
CA ARG A 216 17.09 18.34 4.00
C ARG A 216 16.59 19.08 2.76
N THR A 217 15.35 18.82 2.40
CA THR A 217 14.68 19.46 1.28
C THR A 217 13.71 20.50 1.83
N PRO A 218 13.75 21.76 1.38
CA PRO A 218 12.73 22.75 1.69
C PRO A 218 11.37 22.27 1.18
N LYS A 219 10.38 22.15 2.06
CA LYS A 219 9.00 21.85 1.71
C LYS A 219 8.06 22.77 2.46
N GLU A 220 7.04 23.26 1.78
CA GLU A 220 5.95 23.96 2.44
C GLU A 220 5.17 23.00 3.33
N ARG A 221 4.96 23.37 4.58
CA ARG A 221 4.20 22.60 5.56
C ARG A 221 3.12 23.48 6.14
N LYS A 222 1.91 22.94 6.28
CA LYS A 222 0.81 23.59 7.00
C LYS A 222 0.95 23.35 8.50
N LEU A 223 0.53 24.32 9.30
CA LEU A 223 0.47 24.21 10.75
C LEU A 223 -0.47 23.04 11.12
N PRO A 224 -0.01 22.05 11.91
CA PRO A 224 -0.87 20.94 12.31
C PRO A 224 -2.07 21.42 13.14
N THR A 225 -3.26 20.94 12.78
CA THR A 225 -4.53 21.32 13.46
C THR A 225 -4.61 20.76 14.88
N LYS A 226 -4.09 19.54 15.10
CA LYS A 226 -3.98 18.94 16.43
C LYS A 226 -2.65 19.34 17.07
N LYS A 227 -2.73 20.23 18.05
CA LYS A 227 -1.63 20.55 18.94
C LYS A 227 -1.56 19.41 19.97
N GLY A 228 -0.53 18.57 19.91
CA GLY A 228 -0.37 17.43 20.80
C GLY A 228 -0.06 17.87 22.24
N THR A 229 1.06 17.45 22.78
CA THR A 229 1.52 17.85 24.12
C THR A 229 1.80 19.37 24.18
N LYS A 230 1.83 19.95 25.40
CA LYS A 230 2.23 21.37 25.59
C LYS A 230 3.58 21.69 24.95
N ALA A 231 4.54 20.77 25.05
CA ALA A 231 5.87 20.92 24.46
C ALA A 231 5.83 20.95 22.93
N GLU A 232 5.01 20.10 22.29
CA GLU A 232 4.80 20.13 20.84
C GLU A 232 4.11 21.43 20.40
N ALA A 233 3.10 21.89 21.15
CA ALA A 233 2.42 23.15 20.86
C ALA A 233 3.37 24.35 20.93
N GLN A 234 4.29 24.37 21.89
CA GLN A 234 5.32 25.40 22.02
C GLN A 234 6.31 25.38 20.85
N ARG A 235 6.83 24.21 20.49
CA ARG A 235 7.71 24.06 19.31
C ARG A 235 7.01 24.50 18.03
N LEU A 236 5.73 24.16 17.86
CA LEU A 236 4.96 24.59 16.68
C LEU A 236 4.79 26.11 16.64
N LYS A 237 4.58 26.78 17.78
CA LYS A 237 4.56 28.24 17.84
C LYS A 237 5.91 28.85 17.44
N GLU A 238 7.01 28.29 17.93
CA GLU A 238 8.37 28.77 17.58
C GLU A 238 8.68 28.59 16.10
N VAL A 239 8.30 27.45 15.52
CA VAL A 239 8.58 27.13 14.11
C VAL A 239 7.70 27.96 13.18
N PHE A 240 6.39 27.99 13.39
CA PHE A 240 5.44 28.65 12.50
C PHE A 240 5.27 30.14 12.79
N ASN A 241 5.56 30.61 14.00
CA ASN A 241 5.52 32.01 14.40
C ASN A 241 4.21 32.76 14.01
N GLY A 242 3.07 32.08 14.11
CA GLY A 242 1.76 32.64 13.72
C GLY A 242 1.35 32.34 12.28
N ASP A 243 2.26 31.89 11.42
CA ASP A 243 1.95 31.51 10.04
C ASP A 243 1.14 30.21 9.98
N GLN A 244 0.19 30.14 9.04
CA GLN A 244 -0.59 28.92 8.77
C GLN A 244 0.17 27.91 7.91
N ALA A 245 1.18 28.37 7.16
CA ALA A 245 2.07 27.53 6.37
C ALA A 245 3.47 28.13 6.34
N LYS A 246 4.50 27.28 6.32
CA LYS A 246 5.89 27.71 6.29
C LYS A 246 6.76 26.73 5.52
N ILE A 247 7.76 27.25 4.80
CA ILE A 247 8.79 26.43 4.18
C ILE A 247 9.77 25.98 5.25
N ILE A 248 9.85 24.68 5.47
CA ILE A 248 10.70 24.08 6.51
C ILE A 248 11.60 23.03 5.83
N PRO A 249 12.91 23.02 6.11
CA PRO A 249 13.79 21.96 5.64
C PRO A 249 13.46 20.65 6.38
N ILE A 250 12.98 19.64 5.67
CA ILE A 250 12.67 18.30 6.22
C ILE A 250 13.65 17.27 5.65
N PRO A 251 13.91 16.14 6.33
CA PRO A 251 14.77 15.09 5.78
C PRO A 251 14.33 14.69 4.36
N SER A 252 15.26 14.63 3.41
CA SER A 252 14.94 14.40 1.99
C SER A 252 14.21 13.08 1.76
N VAL A 253 14.49 12.05 2.55
CA VAL A 253 13.74 10.77 2.52
C VAL A 253 12.26 10.94 2.88
N ALA A 254 11.96 11.83 3.83
CA ALA A 254 10.58 12.15 4.22
C ALA A 254 9.90 13.01 3.16
N ALA A 255 10.64 13.92 2.51
CA ALA A 255 10.14 14.68 1.36
C ALA A 255 9.77 13.73 0.21
N GLN A 256 10.68 12.84 -0.17
CA GLN A 256 10.45 11.85 -1.23
C GLN A 256 9.26 10.95 -0.91
N TYR A 257 9.17 10.44 0.32
CA TYR A 257 8.02 9.65 0.75
C TYR A 257 6.69 10.39 0.56
N ASN A 258 6.61 11.66 0.97
CA ASN A 258 5.38 12.45 0.83
C ASN A 258 5.01 12.71 -0.65
N ASP A 259 6.00 12.83 -1.53
CA ASP A 259 5.79 13.10 -2.94
C ASP A 259 5.26 11.87 -3.70
N GLU A 260 5.74 10.66 -3.33
CA GLU A 260 5.52 9.40 -4.05
C GLU A 260 4.40 8.51 -3.45
N MET A 261 4.21 8.53 -2.12
CA MET A 261 3.26 7.63 -1.44
C MET A 261 1.80 7.80 -1.89
N ASN A 262 1.44 8.95 -2.48
CA ASN A 262 0.04 9.26 -2.80
C ASN A 262 -0.41 8.77 -4.19
N HIS A 263 0.35 7.90 -4.88
CA HIS A 263 -0.02 7.47 -6.23
C HIS A 263 -1.37 6.74 -6.30
N VAL A 264 -1.68 5.88 -5.32
CA VAL A 264 -2.97 5.17 -5.28
C VAL A 264 -4.10 6.16 -4.94
N ASP A 265 -3.91 7.00 -3.93
CA ASP A 265 -4.89 8.03 -3.55
C ASP A 265 -5.19 9.02 -4.69
N ARG A 266 -4.19 9.39 -5.51
CA ARG A 266 -4.41 10.21 -6.73
C ARG A 266 -5.35 9.50 -7.71
N GLY A 267 -5.17 8.19 -7.91
CA GLY A 267 -6.04 7.40 -8.79
C GLY A 267 -7.47 7.31 -8.25
N ASP A 268 -7.63 7.11 -6.95
CA ASP A 268 -8.92 7.15 -6.28
C ASP A 268 -9.60 8.51 -6.41
N GLN A 269 -8.85 9.59 -6.25
CA GLN A 269 -9.36 10.95 -6.44
C GLN A 269 -9.85 11.17 -7.87
N ILE A 270 -9.08 10.79 -8.88
CA ILE A 270 -9.47 10.92 -10.30
C ILE A 270 -10.75 10.12 -10.57
N ARG A 271 -10.80 8.86 -10.13
CA ARG A 271 -11.99 8.00 -10.26
C ARG A 271 -13.23 8.60 -9.60
N SER A 272 -13.05 9.32 -8.49
CA SER A 272 -14.17 9.99 -7.80
C SER A 272 -14.77 11.14 -8.60
N TYR A 273 -13.94 11.86 -9.39
CA TYR A 273 -14.40 12.97 -10.23
C TYR A 273 -15.07 12.52 -11.52
N THR A 274 -14.66 11.38 -12.08
CA THR A 274 -15.17 10.87 -13.36
C THR A 274 -16.02 9.60 -13.19
N SER A 275 -16.65 9.42 -12.04
CA SER A 275 -17.38 8.19 -11.72
C SER A 275 -18.71 8.09 -12.49
N TYR A 276 -18.89 6.98 -13.20
CA TYR A 276 -20.18 6.55 -13.77
C TYR A 276 -20.87 5.50 -12.88
N GLN A 277 -20.57 5.48 -11.58
CA GLN A 277 -21.19 4.54 -10.66
C GLN A 277 -22.68 4.89 -10.49
N HIS A 278 -23.55 3.93 -10.77
CA HIS A 278 -24.96 4.02 -10.43
C HIS A 278 -25.31 2.99 -9.35
N ARG A 279 -26.39 3.28 -8.62
CA ARG A 279 -26.92 2.36 -7.62
C ARG A 279 -27.61 1.19 -8.32
N PHE A 280 -27.00 0.01 -8.23
CA PHE A 280 -27.58 -1.23 -8.74
C PHE A 280 -27.63 -2.30 -7.66
N ARG A 281 -28.65 -3.15 -7.74
CA ARG A 281 -28.74 -4.39 -6.98
C ARG A 281 -28.70 -5.54 -7.97
N ARG A 282 -27.63 -6.32 -7.94
CA ARG A 282 -27.61 -7.64 -8.57
C ARG A 282 -28.23 -8.61 -7.57
N SER A 283 -29.40 -9.13 -7.89
CA SER A 283 -30.00 -10.23 -7.12
C SER A 283 -29.09 -11.47 -7.20
N PRO A 284 -29.18 -12.40 -6.23
CA PRO A 284 -28.49 -13.69 -6.29
C PRO A 284 -28.68 -14.41 -7.63
#